data_AF-A0A7S2V3R9-F1
#
_entry.id   AF-A0A7S2V3R9-F1
#
_cell.length_a   1.000
_cell.length_b   1.000
_cell.length_c   1.000
_cell.angle_alpha   90.00
_cell.angle_beta   90.00
_cell.angle_gamma   90.00
#
_symmetry.space_group_name_H-M   'P 1'
#
loop_
_entity.id
_entity.type
_entity.pdbx_description
1 polymer ?
#
loop_
_entity_poly.entity_id
_entity_poly.type
_entity_poly.pdbx_seq_one_letter_code
_entity_poly.pdbx_strand_id
1 'polypeptide(L)'
;WPIYVKLTNGKIYGCDFMVSATGVVPYTSFLSSDFVREADGGLRVNEQMQTTGSPHIFAAGDCCSMKWPDSPHWFQMRLWSQAREMGLYTAHCMTGDMDELGCGFLFELFTHATWFFGFKVVLLGQYNAQNL
;
A
#
# COMPACT_ATOMS: atom_id res chain seq x y z
N TRP A 1 25.27 -17.93 20.84
CA TRP A 1 24.38 -17.38 19.81
C TRP A 1 23.75 -18.53 19.05
N PRO A 2 22.41 -18.70 19.08
CA PRO A 2 21.70 -19.68 18.27
C PRO A 2 21.60 -19.31 16.79
N ILE A 3 21.79 -18.03 16.43
CA ILE A 3 21.70 -17.52 15.06
C ILE A 3 22.99 -16.77 14.70
N TYR A 4 23.44 -16.94 13.45
CA TYR A 4 24.56 -16.18 12.87
C TYR A 4 24.12 -15.54 11.55
N VAL A 5 24.36 -14.24 11.42
CA VAL A 5 24.01 -13.44 10.22
C VAL A 5 25.28 -13.01 9.51
N LYS A 6 25.41 -13.38 8.23
CA LYS A 6 26.49 -12.92 7.35
C LYS A 6 25.98 -11.74 6.51
N LEU A 7 26.64 -10.59 6.65
CA LEU A 7 26.31 -9.39 5.89
C LEU A 7 26.95 -9.41 4.49
N THR A 8 26.45 -8.56 3.60
CA THR A 8 26.98 -8.38 2.23
C THR A 8 28.43 -7.88 2.20
N ASN A 9 28.91 -7.23 3.27
CA ASN A 9 30.30 -6.84 3.44
C ASN A 9 31.21 -7.97 3.99
N GLY A 10 30.70 -9.20 4.10
CA GLY A 10 31.44 -10.37 4.57
C GLY A 10 31.54 -10.54 6.08
N LYS A 11 31.15 -9.54 6.89
CA LYS A 11 31.15 -9.65 8.36
C LYS A 11 30.07 -10.62 8.85
N ILE A 12 30.34 -11.29 9.97
CA ILE A 12 29.42 -12.24 10.61
C ILE A 12 29.12 -11.76 12.03
N TYR A 13 27.84 -11.74 12.40
CA TYR A 13 27.35 -11.36 13.73
C TYR A 13 26.52 -12.50 14.32
N GLY A 14 26.75 -12.83 15.60
CA GLY A 14 25.89 -13.74 16.35
C GLY A 14 24.75 -12.98 17.03
N CYS A 15 23.55 -13.57 17.07
CA CYS A 15 22.40 -13.03 17.79
C CYS A 15 21.51 -14.15 18.38
N ASP A 16 20.66 -13.79 19.34
CA ASP A 16 19.68 -14.70 19.94
C ASP A 16 18.32 -14.68 19.23
N PHE A 17 18.03 -13.58 18.54
CA PHE A 17 16.81 -13.38 17.77
C PHE A 17 17.07 -12.48 16.56
N MET A 18 16.26 -12.66 15.50
CA MET A 18 16.34 -11.87 14.28
C MET A 18 14.94 -11.39 13.88
N VAL A 19 14.80 -10.10 13.61
CA VAL A 19 13.58 -9.51 13.03
C VAL A 19 13.85 -9.21 11.56
N SER A 20 13.01 -9.74 10.67
CA SER A 20 13.03 -9.39 9.24
C SER A 20 11.84 -8.49 8.93
N ALA A 21 12.09 -7.21 8.68
CA ALA A 21 11.09 -6.20 8.35
C ALA A 21 11.45 -5.52 7.01
N THR A 22 11.60 -6.33 5.95
CA THR A 22 12.13 -5.90 4.63
C THR A 22 11.05 -5.48 3.63
N GLY A 23 9.84 -5.19 4.10
CA GLY A 23 8.68 -4.83 3.28
C GLY A 23 7.60 -5.91 3.26
N VAL A 24 6.51 -5.60 2.56
CA VAL A 24 5.32 -6.45 2.42
C VAL A 24 4.97 -6.59 0.94
N VAL A 25 4.35 -7.73 0.59
CA VAL A 25 3.88 -8.02 -0.78
C VAL A 25 2.37 -8.27 -0.72
N PRO A 26 1.56 -7.72 -1.65
CA PRO A 26 0.14 -7.99 -1.71
C PRO A 26 -0.17 -9.49 -1.77
N TYR A 27 -1.02 -9.97 -0.86
CA TYR A 27 -1.41 -11.38 -0.80
C TYR A 27 -2.56 -11.68 -1.77
N THR A 28 -2.24 -11.84 -3.05
CA THR A 28 -3.24 -11.99 -4.11
C THR A 28 -3.06 -13.29 -4.91
N SER A 29 -2.04 -14.10 -4.64
CA SER A 29 -1.65 -15.26 -5.47
C SER A 29 -2.70 -16.37 -5.56
N PHE A 30 -3.65 -16.43 -4.63
CA PHE A 30 -4.71 -17.43 -4.60
C PHE A 30 -5.83 -17.18 -5.63
N LEU A 31 -5.92 -15.98 -6.20
CA LEU A 31 -6.95 -15.61 -7.18
C LEU A 31 -6.57 -16.07 -8.59
N SER A 32 -7.56 -16.26 -9.47
CA SER A 32 -7.30 -16.61 -10.88
C SER A 32 -6.61 -15.47 -11.65
N SER A 33 -6.22 -15.76 -12.88
CA SER A 33 -5.67 -14.76 -13.81
C SER A 33 -6.68 -13.71 -14.25
N ASP A 34 -7.98 -13.96 -14.07
CA ASP A 34 -9.06 -13.01 -14.42
C ASP A 34 -9.00 -11.75 -13.53
N PHE A 35 -8.41 -11.89 -12.34
CA PHE A 35 -8.12 -10.77 -11.45
C PHE A 35 -6.75 -10.19 -11.80
N VAL A 36 -6.75 -9.14 -12.62
CA VAL A 36 -5.54 -8.45 -13.08
C VAL A 36 -4.76 -7.90 -11.88
N ARG A 37 -3.45 -8.14 -11.88
CA ARG A 37 -2.52 -7.62 -10.88
C ARG A 37 -1.58 -6.61 -11.52
N GLU A 38 -1.21 -5.60 -10.75
CA GLU A 38 -0.18 -4.63 -11.10
C GLU A 38 1.23 -5.20 -10.92
N ALA A 39 2.24 -4.45 -11.38
CA ALA A 39 3.65 -4.83 -11.25
C ALA A 39 4.10 -5.09 -9.80
N ASP A 40 3.43 -4.47 -8.82
CA ASP A 40 3.68 -4.69 -7.39
C ASP A 40 2.91 -5.88 -6.80
N GLY A 41 2.14 -6.60 -7.61
CA GLY A 41 1.34 -7.76 -7.20
C GLY A 41 -0.06 -7.43 -6.65
N GLY A 42 -0.38 -6.14 -6.48
CA GLY A 42 -1.70 -5.72 -6.01
C GLY A 42 -2.78 -5.88 -7.07
N LEU A 43 -4.00 -6.23 -6.67
CA LEU A 43 -5.16 -6.28 -7.57
C LEU A 43 -5.44 -4.91 -8.17
N ARG A 44 -5.55 -4.83 -9.50
CA ARG A 44 -5.98 -3.61 -10.18
C ARG A 44 -7.44 -3.33 -9.83
N VAL A 45 -7.70 -2.13 -9.33
CA VAL A 45 -9.05 -1.63 -9.06
C VAL A 45 -9.35 -0.36 -9.85
N ASN A 46 -10.60 -0.18 -10.26
CA ASN A 46 -11.09 1.05 -10.87
C ASN A 46 -11.42 2.12 -9.81
N GLU A 47 -11.93 3.28 -10.26
CA GLU A 47 -12.36 4.43 -9.44
C GLU A 47 -13.46 4.11 -8.43
N GLN A 48 -14.12 2.95 -8.58
CA GLN A 48 -15.17 2.45 -7.68
C GLN A 48 -14.64 1.32 -6.78
N MET A 49 -13.33 1.11 -6.72
CA MET A 49 -12.68 0.01 -5.98
C MET A 49 -13.05 -1.40 -6.47
N GLN A 50 -13.68 -1.53 -7.64
CA GLN A 50 -14.03 -2.81 -8.24
C GLN A 50 -12.79 -3.41 -8.90
N THR A 51 -12.63 -4.73 -8.75
CA THR A 51 -11.63 -5.48 -9.49
C THR A 51 -11.98 -5.53 -10.97
N THR A 52 -10.96 -5.60 -11.84
CA THR A 52 -11.23 -5.68 -13.30
C THR A 52 -11.81 -7.02 -13.74
N GLY A 53 -11.72 -8.06 -12.91
CA GLY A 53 -12.24 -9.40 -13.22
C GLY A 53 -13.75 -9.55 -12.99
N SER A 54 -14.36 -8.66 -12.19
CA SER A 54 -15.81 -8.67 -11.94
C SER A 54 -16.29 -7.35 -11.34
N PRO A 55 -17.40 -6.77 -11.83
CA PRO A 55 -17.99 -5.57 -11.25
C PRO A 55 -18.61 -5.82 -9.86
N HIS A 56 -18.74 -7.08 -9.44
CA HIS A 56 -19.33 -7.47 -8.16
C HIS A 56 -18.28 -7.81 -7.09
N ILE A 57 -16.99 -7.70 -7.43
CA ILE A 57 -15.89 -7.99 -6.51
C ILE A 57 -15.06 -6.73 -6.36
N PHE A 58 -14.84 -6.33 -5.12
CA PHE A 58 -14.11 -5.13 -4.75
C PHE A 58 -12.86 -5.50 -3.96
N ALA A 59 -11.85 -4.63 -3.97
CA ALA A 59 -10.64 -4.80 -3.18
C ALA A 59 -10.20 -3.47 -2.58
N ALA A 60 -9.67 -3.50 -1.36
CA ALA A 60 -9.26 -2.32 -0.61
C ALA A 60 -8.02 -2.63 0.25
N GLY A 61 -7.22 -1.60 0.51
CA GLY A 61 -6.02 -1.70 1.35
C GLY A 61 -4.85 -2.37 0.65
N ASP A 62 -4.05 -3.12 1.42
CA ASP A 62 -2.75 -3.58 0.96
C ASP A 62 -2.79 -4.60 -0.19
N CYS A 63 -3.96 -5.20 -0.44
CA CYS A 63 -4.14 -6.21 -1.48
C CYS A 63 -4.38 -5.61 -2.88
N CYS A 64 -4.68 -4.32 -3.02
CA CYS A 64 -5.05 -3.69 -4.30
C CYS A 64 -4.15 -2.50 -4.65
N SER A 65 -4.09 -2.15 -5.93
CA SER A 65 -3.30 -1.02 -6.44
C SER A 65 -4.22 -0.07 -7.20
N MET A 66 -4.25 1.20 -6.77
CA MET A 66 -4.98 2.26 -7.44
C MET A 66 -4.10 2.92 -8.51
N LYS A 67 -4.67 3.20 -9.68
CA LYS A 67 -3.98 3.84 -10.82
C LYS A 67 -4.63 5.15 -11.28
N TRP A 68 -5.64 5.61 -10.55
CA TRP A 68 -6.59 6.62 -10.99
C TRP A 68 -6.66 7.89 -10.13
N PRO A 69 -6.01 8.03 -8.96
CA PRO A 69 -5.66 9.38 -8.53
C PRO A 69 -4.50 9.85 -9.41
N ASP A 70 -4.77 10.74 -10.38
CA ASP A 70 -3.73 11.51 -11.06
C ASP A 70 -3.26 12.65 -10.15
N SER A 71 -2.53 12.28 -9.09
CA SER A 71 -1.96 13.25 -8.17
C SER A 71 -0.42 13.24 -8.23
N PRO A 72 0.22 14.39 -8.48
CA PRO A 72 1.67 14.49 -8.53
C PRO A 72 2.32 14.29 -7.16
N HIS A 73 1.59 14.38 -6.05
CA HIS A 73 2.14 14.26 -4.70
C HIS A 73 1.73 12.97 -4.00
N TRP A 74 1.00 12.11 -4.69
CA TRP A 74 0.61 10.83 -4.14
C TRP A 74 1.35 9.69 -4.82
N PHE A 75 1.60 8.66 -4.02
CA PHE A 75 1.97 7.36 -4.51
C PHE A 75 1.45 6.32 -3.53
N GLN A 76 1.19 5.12 -4.04
CA GLN A 76 0.69 4.03 -3.23
C GLN A 76 1.76 3.59 -2.22
N MET A 77 1.37 3.53 -0.94
CA MET A 77 2.12 2.84 0.10
C MET A 77 1.16 1.98 0.91
N ARG A 78 1.66 0.89 1.47
CA ARG A 78 0.88 -0.07 2.24
C ARG A 78 0.76 0.39 3.69
N LEU A 79 -0.16 1.33 3.93
CA LEU A 79 -0.39 1.98 5.21
C LEU A 79 -1.82 1.76 5.70
N TRP A 80 -1.98 1.56 7.00
CA TRP A 80 -3.29 1.35 7.62
C TRP A 80 -4.26 2.52 7.38
N SER A 81 -3.75 3.76 7.31
CA SER A 81 -4.56 4.95 7.03
C SER A 81 -5.14 4.88 5.63
N GLN A 82 -4.32 4.53 4.63
CA GLN A 82 -4.80 4.32 3.26
C GLN A 82 -5.82 3.18 3.20
N ALA A 83 -5.55 2.05 3.87
CA ALA A 83 -6.49 0.93 3.91
C ALA A 83 -7.84 1.28 4.55
N ARG A 84 -7.84 2.11 5.59
CA ARG A 84 -9.05 2.62 6.23
C ARG A 84 -9.89 3.46 5.26
N GLU A 85 -9.26 4.43 4.60
CA GLU A 85 -9.95 5.30 3.64
C GLU A 85 -10.46 4.51 2.43
N MET A 86 -9.65 3.60 1.89
CA MET A 86 -10.07 2.69 0.82
C MET A 86 -11.28 1.84 1.24
N GLY A 87 -11.29 1.31 2.47
CA GLY A 87 -12.38 0.48 2.97
C GLY A 87 -13.70 1.26 3.12
N LEU A 88 -13.64 2.46 3.68
CA LEU A 88 -14.81 3.34 3.79
C LEU A 88 -15.36 3.69 2.41
N TYR A 89 -14.50 4.13 1.49
CA TYR A 89 -14.90 4.47 0.14
C TYR A 89 -15.45 3.27 -0.64
N THR A 90 -14.84 2.10 -0.50
CA THR A 90 -15.35 0.85 -1.09
C THR A 90 -16.78 0.56 -0.62
N ALA A 91 -17.09 0.77 0.67
CA ALA A 91 -18.45 0.59 1.18
C ALA A 91 -19.45 1.54 0.51
N HIS A 92 -19.07 2.82 0.34
CA HIS A 92 -19.88 3.80 -0.40
C HIS A 92 -20.14 3.35 -1.85
N CYS A 93 -19.10 2.88 -2.55
CA CYS A 93 -19.23 2.33 -3.90
C CYS A 93 -20.17 1.12 -3.97
N MET A 94 -20.13 0.23 -2.97
CA MET A 94 -21.04 -0.92 -2.89
C MET A 94 -22.50 -0.50 -2.68
N THR A 95 -22.75 0.61 -1.98
CA THR A 95 -24.11 1.13 -1.73
C THR A 95 -24.66 2.03 -2.82
N GLY A 96 -23.84 2.42 -3.80
CA GLY A 96 -24.22 3.37 -4.85
C GLY A 96 -24.16 4.85 -4.44
N ASP A 97 -23.75 5.14 -3.21
CA ASP A 97 -23.56 6.49 -2.65
C ASP A 97 -22.17 7.04 -3.02
N MET A 98 -21.89 7.15 -4.32
CA MET A 98 -20.60 7.66 -4.82
C MET A 98 -20.56 9.19 -4.76
N ASP A 99 -19.53 9.73 -4.11
CA ASP A 99 -19.19 11.15 -4.16
C ASP A 99 -18.18 11.42 -5.28
N GLU A 100 -18.45 12.43 -6.11
CA GLU A 100 -17.60 12.92 -7.21
C GLU A 100 -16.22 13.38 -6.69
N LEU A 101 -16.15 13.81 -5.42
CA LEU A 101 -14.90 14.20 -4.73
C LEU A 101 -14.25 13.06 -3.92
N GLY A 102 -14.90 11.89 -3.82
CA GLY A 102 -14.71 10.90 -2.75
C GLY A 102 -13.26 10.51 -2.43
N CYS A 103 -12.80 9.39 -2.99
CA CYS A 103 -11.45 8.85 -2.74
C CYS A 103 -10.33 9.77 -3.25
N GLY A 104 -10.60 10.56 -4.29
CA GLY A 104 -9.61 11.43 -4.94
C GLY A 104 -8.86 12.34 -3.97
N PHE A 105 -9.58 13.10 -3.14
CA PHE A 105 -8.97 14.03 -2.18
C PHE A 105 -8.07 13.33 -1.15
N LEU A 106 -8.49 12.16 -0.66
CA LEU A 106 -7.75 11.39 0.35
C LEU A 106 -6.43 10.83 -0.19
N PHE A 107 -6.32 10.71 -1.52
CA PHE A 107 -5.12 10.26 -2.22
C PHE A 107 -4.51 11.36 -3.10
N GLU A 108 -4.67 12.63 -2.72
CA GLU A 108 -3.92 13.74 -3.31
C GLU A 108 -2.51 13.88 -2.71
N LEU A 109 -2.33 13.54 -1.44
CA LEU A 109 -1.05 13.71 -0.76
C LEU A 109 -0.69 12.45 0.01
N PHE A 110 0.49 11.90 -0.28
CA PHE A 110 1.06 10.88 0.61
C PHE A 110 1.34 11.49 1.99
N THR A 111 0.86 10.87 3.06
CA THR A 111 1.16 11.28 4.43
C THR A 111 1.55 10.10 5.31
N HIS A 112 2.64 10.26 6.05
CA HIS A 112 3.09 9.28 7.04
C HIS A 112 3.73 9.98 8.24
N ALA A 113 3.45 9.45 9.44
CA ALA A 113 4.07 9.92 10.67
C ALA A 113 4.55 8.73 11.49
N THR A 114 5.77 8.83 12.01
CA THR A 114 6.36 7.84 12.90
C THR A 114 7.19 8.51 13.99
N TRP A 115 7.54 7.75 15.01
CA TRP A 115 8.43 8.17 16.07
C TRP A 115 9.70 7.32 16.04
N PHE A 116 10.85 7.99 16.09
CA PHE A 116 12.14 7.32 16.11
C PHE A 116 13.03 7.96 17.18
N PHE A 117 13.36 7.19 18.22
CA PHE A 117 14.17 7.64 19.36
C PHE A 117 13.76 9.01 19.95
N GLY A 118 12.46 9.24 20.12
CA GLY A 118 11.92 10.49 20.69
C GLY A 118 11.74 11.63 19.68
N PHE A 119 12.14 11.43 18.43
CA PHE A 119 11.88 12.38 17.35
C PHE A 119 10.61 12.00 16.59
N LYS A 120 9.73 12.97 16.36
CA LYS A 120 8.62 12.83 15.44
C LYS A 120 9.13 13.04 14.02
N VAL A 121 8.97 12.03 13.18
CA VAL A 121 9.30 12.07 11.75
C VAL A 121 8.00 12.15 10.97
N VAL A 122 7.86 13.19 10.14
CA VAL A 122 6.67 13.41 9.30
C VAL A 122 7.13 13.46 7.85
N LEU A 123 6.51 12.63 7.01
CA LEU A 123 6.77 12.52 5.59
C LEU A 123 5.50 12.92 4.83
N LEU A 124 5.64 13.87 3.92
CA LEU A 124 4.55 14.38 3.09
C LEU A 124 4.98 14.34 1.62
N GLY A 125 4.04 13.96 0.75
CA GLY A 125 4.25 13.95 -0.70
C GLY A 125 5.36 12.99 -1.15
N GLN A 126 6.04 13.36 -2.23
CA GLN A 126 7.21 12.66 -2.75
C GLN A 126 8.48 12.96 -1.91
N TYR A 127 8.47 12.55 -0.64
CA TYR A 127 9.53 12.87 0.32
C TYR A 127 10.93 12.35 -0.05
N ASN A 128 11.03 11.41 -1.00
CA ASN A 128 12.28 10.79 -1.44
C ASN A 128 12.43 10.89 -2.97
N ALA A 129 11.92 11.96 -3.58
CA ALA A 129 12.08 12.22 -5.00
C ALA A 129 11.61 11.04 -5.88
N GLN A 130 10.52 10.36 -5.47
CA GLN A 130 10.07 9.09 -6.05
C GLN A 130 9.76 9.14 -7.55
N ASN A 131 9.66 10.34 -8.15
CA ASN A 131 9.40 10.56 -9.58
C ASN A 131 10.38 11.57 -10.23
N LEU A 132 11.57 11.78 -9.66
CA LEU A 132 12.69 12.54 -10.27
C LEU A 132 13.80 11.57 -10.72
#